data_AF-A0A975GP23-F1
#
_entry.id   AF-A0A975GP23-F1
#
_cell.length_a   1.000
_cell.length_b   1.000
_cell.length_c   1.000
_cell.angle_alpha   90.00
_cell.angle_beta   90.00
_cell.angle_gamma   90.00
#
_symmetry.space_group_name_H-M   'P 1'
#
loop_
_entity.id
_entity.type
_entity.pdbx_description
1 polymer ?
#
loop_
_entity_poly.entity_id
_entity_poly.type
_entity_poly.pdbx_seq_one_letter_code
_entity_poly.pdbx_strand_id
1 'polypeptide(L)'
;MALYARRAYPREYYEAPITYAKYNTDACCEATMYNCSLGGMYFESQDAFRAGTFIYIKMINFSPDIYTPGDYKTYMAKVIWCKKLNSPGTYGTGVMHTIRGYILKRKNVRRPDDACELCGGNSLEEVHRTEDGLYLCPDCFRHLGRLDNGKIKKSILKFLIGNVM
;
A
#
# COMPACT_ATOMS: atom_id res chain seq x y z
N MET A 1 -25.95 -0.73 -25.60
CA MET A 1 -24.97 0.36 -25.48
C MET A 1 -24.17 0.17 -24.20
N ALA A 2 -22.95 -0.37 -24.28
CA ALA A 2 -22.09 -0.52 -23.10
C ALA A 2 -21.50 0.84 -22.72
N LEU A 3 -21.80 1.31 -21.50
CA LEU A 3 -21.12 2.44 -20.87
C LEU A 3 -19.66 2.05 -20.65
N TYR A 4 -18.76 2.54 -21.49
CA TYR A 4 -17.32 2.42 -21.26
C TYR A 4 -16.94 3.27 -20.04
N ALA A 5 -16.94 2.66 -18.86
CA ALA A 5 -16.41 3.29 -17.66
C ALA A 5 -14.91 3.54 -17.86
N ARG A 6 -14.47 4.80 -17.81
CA ARG A 6 -13.04 5.20 -17.93
C ARG A 6 -12.17 4.64 -16.80
N ARG A 7 -12.76 4.06 -15.76
CA ARG A 7 -12.09 3.54 -14.56
C ARG A 7 -12.66 2.16 -14.21
N ALA A 8 -11.77 1.25 -13.81
CA ALA A 8 -12.15 -0.10 -13.37
C ALA A 8 -12.82 -0.13 -11.98
N TYR A 9 -12.59 0.91 -11.16
CA TYR A 9 -13.15 1.02 -9.80
C TYR A 9 -13.72 2.43 -9.57
N PRO A 10 -14.87 2.55 -8.89
CA PRO A 10 -15.34 3.84 -8.39
C PRO A 10 -14.34 4.40 -7.39
N ARG A 11 -14.32 5.73 -7.26
CA ARG A 11 -13.52 6.43 -6.27
C ARG A 11 -14.43 7.09 -5.26
N GLU A 12 -14.08 6.95 -3.99
CA GLU A 12 -14.79 7.57 -2.88
C GLU A 12 -13.98 8.74 -2.37
N TYR A 13 -14.65 9.86 -2.11
CA TYR A 13 -14.05 10.97 -1.39
C TYR A 13 -13.81 10.53 0.06
N TYR A 14 -12.57 10.63 0.50
CA TYR A 14 -12.19 10.35 1.88
C TYR A 14 -10.93 11.13 2.17
N GLU A 15 -11.07 12.09 3.08
CA GLU A 15 -9.98 12.94 3.51
C GLU A 15 -9.32 12.35 4.75
N ALA A 16 -8.04 12.00 4.66
CA ALA A 16 -7.31 11.41 5.76
C ALA A 16 -5.81 11.72 5.71
N PRO A 17 -5.17 11.92 6.88
CA PRO A 17 -3.73 12.07 6.96
C PRO A 17 -3.03 10.73 6.66
N ILE A 18 -1.98 10.80 5.86
CA ILE A 18 -1.12 9.67 5.52
C ILE A 18 0.34 10.04 5.75
N THR A 19 1.17 9.03 6.03
CA THR A 19 2.62 9.14 5.83
C THR A 19 3.04 8.31 4.64
N TYR A 20 4.08 8.75 3.94
CA TYR A 20 4.72 7.96 2.91
C TYR A 20 6.24 7.99 3.05
N ALA A 21 6.88 6.92 2.60
CA ALA A 21 8.33 6.84 2.48
C ALA A 21 8.71 6.59 1.02
N LYS A 22 9.71 7.35 0.54
CA LYS A 22 10.37 7.08 -0.74
C LYS A 22 11.27 5.85 -0.60
N TYR A 23 11.63 5.26 -1.73
CA TYR A 23 12.53 4.12 -1.72
C TYR A 23 13.91 4.51 -1.17
N ASN A 24 14.46 3.67 -0.28
CA ASN A 24 15.77 3.85 0.37
C ASN A 24 15.90 5.11 1.24
N THR A 25 14.78 5.63 1.73
CA THR A 25 14.78 6.71 2.72
C THR A 25 14.02 6.24 3.96
N ASP A 26 14.64 6.39 5.12
CA ASP A 26 13.94 6.21 6.41
C ASP A 26 13.09 7.45 6.76
N ALA A 27 13.18 8.51 5.96
CA ALA A 27 12.34 9.69 6.10
C ALA A 27 10.90 9.36 5.70
N CYS A 28 10.01 9.42 6.69
CA CYS A 28 8.57 9.49 6.47
C CYS A 28 8.17 10.95 6.24
N CYS A 29 7.43 11.19 5.16
CA CYS A 29 6.87 12.48 4.81
C CYS A 29 5.35 12.45 4.99
N GLU A 30 4.77 13.59 5.36
CA GLU A 30 3.33 13.73 5.55
C GLU A 30 2.63 14.12 4.26
N ALA A 31 1.38 13.69 4.12
CA ALA A 31 0.48 14.04 3.03
C ALA A 31 -0.98 13.92 3.47
N THR A 32 -1.87 14.47 2.65
CA THR A 32 -3.32 14.34 2.82
C THR A 32 -3.91 13.58 1.64
N MET A 33 -4.51 12.43 1.91
CA MET A 33 -5.32 11.73 0.92
C MET A 33 -6.68 12.41 0.80
N TYR A 34 -7.22 12.52 -0.43
CA TYR A 34 -8.56 13.10 -0.66
C TYR A 34 -9.54 12.14 -1.34
N ASN A 35 -9.04 11.10 -2.02
CA ASN A 35 -9.90 10.01 -2.49
C ASN A 35 -9.15 8.70 -2.63
N CYS A 36 -9.88 7.60 -2.54
CA CYS A 36 -9.35 6.27 -2.68
C CYS A 36 -10.34 5.34 -3.41
N SER A 37 -9.82 4.19 -3.81
CA SER A 37 -10.53 3.11 -4.48
C SER A 37 -9.76 1.81 -4.25
N LEU A 38 -10.36 0.69 -4.64
CA LEU A 38 -9.68 -0.61 -4.58
C LEU A 38 -8.31 -0.59 -5.29
N GLY A 39 -8.24 0.05 -6.46
CA GLY A 39 -7.05 0.06 -7.31
C GLY A 39 -6.02 1.17 -7.04
N GLY A 40 -6.31 2.15 -6.19
CA GLY A 40 -5.42 3.29 -6.00
C GLY A 40 -6.04 4.45 -5.24
N MET A 41 -5.23 5.47 -4.99
CA MET A 41 -5.63 6.68 -4.26
C MET A 41 -5.09 7.95 -4.92
N TYR A 42 -5.57 9.08 -4.43
CA TYR A 42 -5.07 10.41 -4.71
C TYR A 42 -4.76 11.12 -3.40
N PHE A 43 -3.58 11.73 -3.33
CA PHE A 43 -3.16 12.52 -2.20
C PHE A 43 -2.39 13.76 -2.66
N GLU A 44 -2.24 14.72 -1.75
CA GLU A 44 -1.45 15.92 -1.94
C GLU A 44 -0.26 15.93 -0.99
N SER A 45 0.89 16.37 -1.50
CA SER A 45 2.16 16.41 -0.77
C SER A 45 3.03 17.57 -1.23
N GLN A 46 4.07 17.90 -0.45
CA GLN A 46 5.08 18.87 -0.87
C GLN A 46 6.09 18.31 -1.88
N ASP A 47 6.11 16.99 -2.05
CA ASP A 47 7.04 16.29 -2.93
C ASP A 47 6.52 16.14 -4.36
N ALA A 48 7.42 16.36 -5.32
CA ALA A 48 7.22 15.97 -6.71
C ALA A 48 7.71 14.53 -6.94
N PHE A 49 6.91 13.74 -7.66
CA PHE A 49 7.25 12.35 -7.99
C PHE A 49 7.37 12.13 -9.49
N ARG A 50 8.31 11.27 -9.88
CA ARG A 50 8.37 10.72 -11.23
C ARG A 50 7.35 9.59 -11.37
N ALA A 51 6.60 9.57 -12.48
CA ALA A 51 5.75 8.43 -12.82
C ALA A 51 6.56 7.13 -12.86
N GLY A 52 5.98 6.05 -12.33
CA GLY A 52 6.62 4.75 -12.15
C GLY A 52 7.37 4.57 -10.83
N THR A 53 7.55 5.63 -10.03
CA THR A 53 8.17 5.55 -8.71
C THR A 53 7.30 4.71 -7.77
N PHE A 54 7.91 3.82 -7.00
CA PHE A 54 7.20 3.11 -5.95
C PHE A 54 7.37 3.84 -4.61
N ILE A 55 6.26 3.99 -3.91
CA ILE A 55 6.22 4.59 -2.58
C ILE A 55 5.47 3.66 -1.64
N TYR A 56 5.89 3.70 -0.38
CA TYR A 56 5.24 2.98 0.70
C TYR A 56 4.40 3.98 1.50
N ILE A 57 3.11 3.68 1.71
CA ILE A 57 2.13 4.57 2.34
C ILE A 57 1.58 3.91 3.60
N LYS A 58 1.52 4.65 4.71
CA LYS A 58 0.88 4.29 5.98
C LYS A 58 -0.28 5.25 6.25
N MET A 59 -1.46 4.73 6.56
CA MET A 59 -2.58 5.54 7.07
C MET A 59 -2.31 5.92 8.53
N ILE A 60 -2.53 7.18 8.91
CA ILE A 60 -2.35 7.66 10.29
C ILE A 60 -3.71 7.65 11.00
N ASN A 61 -3.75 7.27 12.28
CA ASN A 61 -4.94 7.38 13.15
C ASN A 61 -6.21 6.69 12.63
N PHE A 62 -6.08 5.60 11.86
CA PHE A 62 -7.24 4.87 11.37
C PHE A 62 -7.91 4.05 12.49
N SER A 63 -9.12 4.46 12.92
CA SER A 63 -10.00 3.69 13.82
C SER A 63 -10.89 2.75 12.99
N PRO A 64 -10.96 1.45 13.32
CA PRO A 64 -11.70 0.45 12.56
C PRO A 64 -13.24 0.54 12.70
N ASP A 65 -13.77 1.54 13.39
CA ASP A 65 -15.19 1.59 13.78
C ASP A 65 -16.15 2.00 12.64
N ILE A 66 -15.61 2.40 11.48
CA ILE A 66 -16.42 2.78 10.32
C ILE A 66 -15.89 2.02 9.10
N TYR A 67 -16.72 1.12 8.58
CA TYR A 67 -16.45 0.36 7.35
C TYR A 67 -16.28 1.35 6.19
N THR A 68 -15.03 1.72 5.95
CA THR A 68 -14.55 2.66 4.94
C THR A 68 -13.29 2.05 4.32
N PRO A 69 -12.73 2.61 3.24
CA PRO A 69 -11.58 2.03 2.51
C PRO A 69 -10.32 1.71 3.34
N GLY A 70 -10.29 1.99 4.65
CA GLY A 70 -9.19 1.74 5.55
C GLY A 70 -9.21 0.41 6.32
N ASP A 71 -9.83 -0.64 5.79
CA ASP A 71 -9.46 -2.00 6.25
C ASP A 71 -7.93 -2.12 6.23
N TYR A 72 -7.28 -1.71 5.14
CA TYR A 72 -5.82 -1.72 5.04
C TYR A 72 -5.18 -0.45 5.61
N LYS A 73 -4.19 -0.64 6.48
CA LYS A 73 -3.39 0.45 7.08
C LYS A 73 -2.14 0.79 6.29
N THR A 74 -1.75 -0.07 5.35
CA THR A 74 -0.50 0.06 4.57
C THR A 74 -0.65 -0.33 3.13
N TYR A 75 0.09 0.39 2.29
CA TYR A 75 0.06 0.22 0.84
C TYR A 75 1.49 0.31 0.30
N MET A 76 1.85 -0.59 -0.61
CA MET A 76 2.86 -0.25 -1.61
C MET A 76 2.12 0.23 -2.85
N ALA A 77 2.56 1.34 -3.42
CA ALA A 77 1.89 1.95 -4.54
C ALA A 77 2.88 2.46 -5.58
N LYS A 78 2.47 2.42 -6.84
CA LYS A 78 3.20 2.96 -7.98
C LYS A 78 2.59 4.31 -8.37
N VAL A 79 3.42 5.35 -8.46
CA VAL A 79 3.00 6.66 -8.95
C VAL A 79 2.61 6.55 -10.42
N ILE A 80 1.39 6.94 -10.75
CA ILE A 80 0.88 6.96 -12.13
C ILE A 80 1.05 8.35 -12.71
N TRP A 81 0.80 9.39 -11.92
CA TRP A 81 1.00 10.79 -12.30
C TRP A 81 1.25 11.64 -11.06
N CYS A 82 1.94 12.77 -11.27
CA CYS A 82 2.16 13.81 -10.28
C CYS A 82 2.03 15.16 -10.99
N LYS A 83 1.30 16.11 -10.41
CA LYS A 83 1.04 17.42 -11.00
C LYS A 83 1.18 18.50 -9.94
N LYS A 84 1.87 19.59 -10.29
CA LYS A 84 1.92 20.78 -9.45
C LYS A 84 0.53 21.40 -9.37
N LEU A 85 0.12 21.78 -8.16
CA LEU A 85 -1.14 22.47 -7.90
C LEU A 85 -0.93 23.98 -7.88
N ASN A 86 -2.04 24.72 -7.80
CA ASN A 86 -2.01 26.18 -7.71
C ASN A 86 -1.46 26.66 -6.36
N SER A 87 -1.52 25.81 -5.32
CA SER A 87 -0.94 26.07 -4.02
C SER A 87 0.60 26.02 -4.07
N PRO A 88 1.31 27.00 -3.48
CA PRO A 88 2.77 27.03 -3.50
C PRO A 88 3.39 25.75 -2.91
N GLY A 89 4.19 25.06 -3.70
CA GLY A 89 4.92 23.87 -3.25
C GLY A 89 4.08 22.60 -3.13
N THR A 90 2.79 22.60 -3.48
CA THR A 90 1.93 21.41 -3.36
C THR A 90 1.80 20.67 -4.70
N TYR A 91 1.83 19.35 -4.62
CA TYR A 91 1.65 18.45 -5.76
C TYR A 91 0.52 17.47 -5.47
N GLY A 92 -0.38 17.33 -6.45
CA GLY A 92 -1.36 16.26 -6.49
C GLY A 92 -0.74 15.01 -7.10
N THR A 93 -0.87 13.88 -6.42
CA THR A 93 -0.26 12.61 -6.81
C THR A 93 -1.30 11.51 -6.89
N GLY A 94 -1.40 10.87 -8.06
CA GLY A 94 -2.24 9.71 -8.28
C GLY A 94 -1.41 8.43 -8.28
N VAL A 95 -1.79 7.46 -7.47
CA VAL A 95 -1.08 6.19 -7.33
C VAL A 95 -1.99 4.99 -7.61
N MET A 96 -1.37 3.87 -7.99
CA MET A 96 -1.99 2.57 -8.13
C MET A 96 -1.44 1.64 -7.05
N HIS A 97 -2.33 0.96 -6.32
CA HIS A 97 -1.91 -0.02 -5.31
C HIS A 97 -1.26 -1.22 -6.00
N THR A 98 -0.12 -1.66 -5.47
CA THR A 98 0.53 -2.89 -5.91
C THR A 98 0.42 -3.98 -4.85
N ILE A 99 0.44 -3.63 -3.57
CA ILE A 99 0.08 -4.53 -2.48
C ILE A 99 -0.54 -3.73 -1.34
N ARG A 100 -1.45 -4.37 -0.61
CA ARG A 100 -2.16 -3.80 0.52
C ARG A 100 -1.96 -4.67 1.74
N GLY A 101 -1.93 -4.06 2.92
CA GLY A 101 -1.77 -4.82 4.14
C GLY A 101 -2.16 -4.07 5.42
N TYR A 102 -2.28 -4.85 6.48
CA TYR A 102 -2.53 -4.40 7.85
C TYR A 102 -1.22 -4.46 8.63
N ILE A 103 -0.95 -3.44 9.44
CA ILE A 103 0.14 -3.52 10.43
C ILE A 103 -0.41 -4.20 11.66
N LEU A 104 0.22 -5.30 12.05
CA LEU A 104 -0.04 -6.02 13.28
C LEU A 104 1.15 -5.83 14.21
N LYS A 105 0.87 -5.42 15.46
CA LYS A 105 1.87 -5.48 16.53
C LYS A 105 2.09 -6.94 16.90
N ARG A 106 3.35 -7.36 17.04
CA ARG A 106 3.69 -8.78 17.28
C ARG A 106 2.93 -9.41 18.45
N LYS A 107 2.75 -8.67 19.55
CA LYS A 107 1.98 -9.12 20.73
C LYS A 107 0.52 -9.54 20.44
N ASN A 108 -0.03 -9.15 19.30
CA ASN A 108 -1.39 -9.47 18.88
C ASN A 108 -1.44 -10.60 17.83
N VAL A 109 -0.30 -11.16 17.43
CA VAL A 109 -0.22 -12.26 16.46
C VAL A 109 -0.26 -13.58 17.25
N ARG A 110 -1.30 -14.39 17.03
CA ARG A 110 -1.49 -15.69 17.72
C ARG A 110 -0.91 -16.87 16.93
N ARG A 111 0.17 -16.68 16.18
CA ARG A 111 0.80 -17.76 15.42
C ARG A 111 2.01 -18.34 16.18
N PRO A 112 2.23 -19.67 16.16
CA PRO A 112 3.41 -20.28 16.76
C PRO A 112 4.71 -19.92 16.04
N ASP A 113 4.64 -19.67 14.73
CA ASP A 113 5.79 -19.37 13.87
C ASP A 113 5.77 -17.89 13.46
N ASP A 114 6.38 -17.04 14.29
CA ASP A 114 6.51 -15.58 14.11
C ASP A 114 7.41 -15.15 12.93
N ALA A 115 7.71 -16.06 12.02
CA ALA A 115 8.61 -15.84 10.91
C ALA A 115 7.86 -15.20 9.74
N CYS A 116 8.55 -14.33 9.02
CA CYS A 116 8.10 -13.86 7.72
C CYS A 116 7.95 -15.03 6.76
N GLU A 117 6.78 -15.16 6.12
CA GLU A 117 6.50 -16.28 5.19
C GLU A 117 7.35 -16.24 3.92
N LEU A 118 8.00 -15.11 3.61
CA LEU A 118 8.88 -14.98 2.44
C LEU A 118 10.36 -15.22 2.76
N CYS A 119 10.91 -14.65 3.84
CA CYS A 119 12.34 -14.77 4.14
C CYS A 119 12.67 -15.67 5.35
N GLY A 120 11.67 -16.14 6.09
CA GLY A 120 11.86 -16.89 7.33
C GLY A 120 12.40 -16.05 8.51
N GLY A 121 12.68 -14.77 8.29
CA GLY A 121 13.21 -13.87 9.31
C GLY A 121 12.16 -13.43 10.32
N ASN A 122 12.59 -13.22 11.57
CA ASN A 122 11.74 -12.71 12.64
C ASN A 122 11.69 -11.17 12.58
N SER A 123 10.51 -10.59 12.43
CA SER A 123 10.33 -9.15 12.61
C SER A 123 10.18 -8.84 14.11
N LEU A 124 10.95 -7.89 14.65
CA LEU A 124 11.00 -7.66 16.09
C LEU A 124 9.73 -6.95 16.63
N GLU A 125 9.11 -6.07 15.84
CA GLU A 125 8.02 -5.20 16.36
C GLU A 125 6.73 -5.23 15.53
N GLU A 126 6.84 -5.18 14.20
CA GLU A 126 5.70 -5.06 13.28
C GLU A 126 5.71 -6.15 12.19
N VAL A 127 4.53 -6.72 11.92
CA VAL A 127 4.31 -7.64 10.79
C VAL A 127 3.20 -7.09 9.91
N HIS A 128 3.38 -7.22 8.60
CA HIS A 128 2.37 -6.86 7.62
C HIS A 128 1.55 -8.09 7.26
N ARG A 129 0.25 -8.05 7.52
CA ARG A 129 -0.68 -9.03 6.95
C ARG A 129 -1.16 -8.52 5.60
N THR A 130 -0.88 -9.20 4.50
CA THR A 130 -1.35 -8.81 3.17
C THR A 130 -2.84 -9.10 3.02
N GLU A 131 -3.46 -8.54 1.97
CA GLU A 131 -4.84 -8.89 1.57
C GLU A 131 -5.02 -10.38 1.27
N ASP A 132 -3.97 -11.04 0.77
CA ASP A 132 -3.97 -12.47 0.48
C ASP A 132 -3.72 -13.33 1.74
N GLY A 133 -3.62 -12.71 2.92
CA GLY A 133 -3.44 -13.39 4.20
C GLY A 133 -2.00 -13.71 4.57
N LEU A 134 -1.01 -13.22 3.82
CA LEU A 134 0.41 -13.48 4.09
C LEU A 134 0.96 -12.60 5.21
N TYR A 135 1.82 -13.15 6.05
CA TYR A 135 2.53 -12.46 7.12
C TYR A 135 3.97 -12.16 6.69
N LEU A 136 4.24 -10.88 6.40
CA LEU A 136 5.52 -10.42 5.87
C LEU A 136 6.20 -9.44 6.82
N CYS A 137 7.53 -9.53 6.92
CA CYS A 137 8.30 -8.43 7.51
C CYS A 137 8.20 -7.17 6.61
N PRO A 138 8.48 -5.97 7.13
CA PRO A 138 8.40 -4.73 6.35
C PRO A 138 9.23 -4.77 5.05
N ASP A 139 10.38 -5.43 5.07
CA ASP A 139 11.25 -5.56 3.89
C ASP A 139 10.62 -6.44 2.81
N CYS A 140 10.10 -7.61 3.20
CA CYS A 140 9.45 -8.54 2.28
C CYS A 140 8.15 -7.95 1.72
N PHE A 141 7.39 -7.20 2.53
CA PHE A 141 6.21 -6.48 2.07
C PHE A 141 6.58 -5.45 1.00
N ARG A 142 7.61 -4.62 1.26
CA ARG A 142 8.12 -3.63 0.30
C ARG A 142 8.65 -4.29 -0.97
N HIS A 143 9.40 -5.39 -0.84
CA HIS A 143 9.96 -6.13 -1.96
C HIS A 143 8.85 -6.70 -2.86
N LEU A 144 7.88 -7.42 -2.27
CA LEU A 144 6.76 -8.01 -2.98
C LEU A 144 5.89 -6.95 -3.68
N GLY A 145 5.72 -5.78 -3.06
CA GLY A 145 4.99 -4.66 -3.64
C GLY A 145 5.67 -4.02 -4.86
N ARG A 146 6.98 -4.20 -5.05
CA ARG A 146 7.70 -3.68 -6.22
C ARG A 146 7.67 -4.61 -7.42
N LEU A 147 7.38 -5.89 -7.20
CA LEU A 147 7.22 -6.81 -8.31
C LEU A 147 6.07 -6.33 -9.19
N ASP A 148 6.32 -6.27 -10.49
CA ASP A 148 5.26 -5.99 -11.45
C ASP A 148 4.13 -7.02 -11.27
N ASN A 149 2.88 -6.60 -11.51
CA ASN A 149 1.69 -7.47 -11.38
C ASN A 149 1.62 -8.59 -12.44
N GLY A 150 2.76 -8.95 -13.04
CA GLY A 150 2.95 -10.01 -13.99
C GLY A 150 3.02 -11.40 -13.36
N LYS A 151 3.41 -12.38 -14.19
CA LYS A 151 3.39 -13.81 -13.83
C LYS A 151 4.22 -14.13 -12.60
N ILE A 152 5.40 -13.53 -12.45
CA ILE A 152 6.33 -13.80 -11.34
C ILE A 152 5.68 -13.54 -9.99
N LYS A 153 5.11 -12.35 -9.79
CA LYS A 153 4.43 -12.01 -8.53
C LYS A 153 3.28 -12.96 -8.22
N LYS A 154 2.47 -13.29 -9.23
CA LYS A 154 1.36 -14.24 -9.08
C LYS A 154 1.86 -15.63 -8.70
N SER A 155 2.94 -16.10 -9.31
CA SER A 155 3.55 -17.38 -8.99
C SER A 155 4.08 -17.42 -7.56
N ILE A 156 4.77 -16.37 -7.11
CA ILE A 156 5.25 -16.25 -5.72
C ILE A 156 4.06 -16.27 -4.74
N LEU A 157 3.03 -15.46 -4.97
CA LEU A 157 1.85 -15.42 -4.11
C LEU A 157 1.15 -16.80 -4.04
N LYS A 158 0.96 -17.45 -5.19
CA LYS A 158 0.36 -18.80 -5.26
C LYS A 158 1.17 -19.83 -4.48
N PHE A 159 2.50 -19.80 -4.62
CA PHE A 159 3.39 -20.68 -3.90
C PHE A 159 3.28 -20.47 -2.39
N LEU A 160 3.32 -19.22 -1.93
CA LEU A 160 3.25 -18.87 -0.51
C LEU A 160 1.91 -19.22 0.14
N ILE A 161 0.79 -19.11 -0.60
CA ILE A 161 -0.55 -19.42 -0.10
C ILE A 161 -0.82 -20.95 -0.17
N GLY A 162 0.12 -21.75 -0.69
CA GLY A 162 -0.06 -23.19 -0.85
C GLY A 162 -0.98 -23.59 -2.02
N ASN A 163 -1.26 -22.66 -2.93
CA ASN A 163 -2.07 -22.88 -4.13
C ASN A 163 -1.18 -23.20 -5.34
N VAL A 164 -0.41 -24.28 -5.23
CA VAL A 164 0.36 -24.83 -6.36
C VAL A 164 -0.53 -25.85 -7.08
N MET A 165 -1.10 -25.46 -8.22
CA MET A 165 -1.65 -26.36 -9.25
C MET A 165 -0.85 -26.18 -10.53
#